data_AF-A0ABD1JD18-F1
#
_entry.id   AF-A0ABD1JD18-F1
#
_cell.length_a   1.000
_cell.length_b   1.000
_cell.length_c   1.000
_cell.angle_alpha   90.00
_cell.angle_beta   90.00
_cell.angle_gamma   90.00
#
_symmetry.space_group_name_H-M   'P 1'
#
loop_
_entity.id
_entity.type
_entity.pdbx_description
1 polymer ?
#
loop_
_entity_poly.entity_id
_entity_poly.type
_entity_poly.pdbx_seq_one_letter_code
_entity_poly.pdbx_strand_id
1 'polypeptide(L)'
;MVTLAYLYAHLGRDMDAQVEGTARALLQKLCEAKGFIREDAELALRHMVANVSPSRSLTALSNTGVRSRCTAVRKSTAQLLGKLVEAVGSSRLLSGRREVTDRFIHAVSCLALDSALEVSERRDKTSAFACCEDGLTLSHARSEVKNLRSAVSRTAMVTLAYLYAHLGRDMDAQVEGTARALLQKLCEAKGFIREDAELALRHMVANVSPSRSLTALSNTGVRSRCTAVRKSTAQLLGKLVEAVGSSRLLSGRREVTDRFIHAVSCLALDSALEVR
;
A
#
# COMPACT_ATOMS: atom_id res chain seq x y z
N MET A 1 4.85 -30.67 16.78
CA MET A 1 5.23 -29.43 16.06
C MET A 1 6.58 -29.59 15.38
N VAL A 2 7.63 -30.00 16.10
CA VAL A 2 8.95 -30.37 15.53
C VAL A 2 8.86 -31.40 14.40
N THR A 3 8.02 -32.43 14.56
CA THR A 3 7.77 -33.45 13.53
C THR A 3 7.16 -32.87 12.24
N LEU A 4 6.31 -31.86 12.35
CA LEU A 4 5.66 -31.18 11.22
C LEU A 4 6.65 -30.30 10.45
N ALA A 5 7.53 -29.58 11.16
CA ALA A 5 8.61 -28.82 10.54
C ALA A 5 9.59 -29.75 9.79
N TYR A 6 9.93 -30.89 10.38
CA TYR A 6 10.77 -31.92 9.74
C TYR A 6 10.11 -32.56 8.51
N LEU A 7 8.80 -32.81 8.59
CA LEU A 7 7.97 -33.26 7.46
C LEU A 7 7.97 -32.26 6.30
N TYR A 8 7.80 -30.96 6.56
CA TYR A 8 7.87 -29.95 5.50
C TYR A 8 9.27 -29.82 4.88
N ALA A 9 10.33 -30.04 5.67
CA ALA A 9 11.70 -30.00 5.17
C ALA A 9 12.05 -31.20 4.27
N HIS A 10 11.47 -32.38 4.50
CA HIS A 10 11.82 -33.61 3.78
C HIS A 10 10.80 -34.08 2.73
N LEU A 11 9.52 -33.76 2.88
CA LEU A 11 8.40 -34.26 2.05
C LEU A 11 7.63 -33.13 1.34
N GLY A 12 8.18 -31.91 1.32
CA GLY A 12 7.48 -30.66 1.00
C GLY A 12 6.67 -30.63 -0.31
N ARG A 13 6.95 -31.48 -1.30
CA ARG A 13 6.20 -31.56 -2.57
C ARG A 13 4.96 -32.47 -2.51
N ASP A 14 4.94 -33.49 -1.66
CA ASP A 14 3.84 -34.46 -1.56
C ASP A 14 2.72 -34.01 -0.60
N MET A 15 3.00 -32.99 0.22
CA MET A 15 2.05 -32.41 1.20
C MET A 15 1.15 -31.30 0.62
N ASP A 16 1.22 -31.05 -0.70
CA ASP A 16 0.54 -29.93 -1.39
C ASP A 16 -0.99 -29.89 -1.21
N ALA A 17 -1.63 -31.04 -0.97
CA ALA A 17 -3.07 -31.15 -0.70
C ALA A 17 -3.45 -30.76 0.74
N GLN A 18 -2.52 -30.85 1.69
CA GLN A 18 -2.79 -30.61 3.13
C GLN A 18 -2.32 -29.25 3.63
N VAL A 19 -1.63 -28.45 2.80
CA VAL A 19 -1.11 -27.11 3.14
C VAL A 19 -2.19 -26.18 3.69
N GLU A 20 -3.39 -26.18 3.12
CA GLU A 20 -4.44 -25.25 3.56
C GLU A 20 -5.01 -25.63 4.94
N GLY A 21 -5.22 -26.93 5.19
CA GLY A 21 -5.69 -27.42 6.48
C GLY A 21 -4.67 -27.24 7.60
N THR A 22 -3.40 -27.49 7.30
CA THR A 22 -2.28 -27.29 8.23
C THR A 22 -2.02 -25.82 8.53
N ALA A 23 -1.98 -24.96 7.52
CA ALA A 23 -1.88 -23.51 7.71
C ALA A 23 -3.01 -22.99 8.60
N ARG A 24 -4.25 -23.47 8.39
CA ARG A 24 -5.40 -23.09 9.20
C ARG A 24 -5.27 -23.53 10.66
N ALA A 25 -4.88 -24.77 10.91
CA ALA A 25 -4.68 -25.27 12.26
C ALA A 25 -3.56 -24.51 12.99
N LEU A 26 -2.44 -24.22 12.30
CA LEU A 26 -1.32 -23.48 12.86
C LEU A 26 -1.68 -22.02 13.14
N LEU A 27 -2.38 -21.34 12.22
CA LEU A 27 -2.86 -19.97 12.42
C LEU A 27 -3.90 -19.87 13.54
N GLN A 28 -4.78 -20.87 13.69
CA GLN A 28 -5.70 -20.93 14.82
C GLN A 28 -4.93 -21.11 16.15
N LYS A 29 -3.91 -21.97 16.17
CA LYS A 29 -3.04 -22.15 17.34
C LYS A 29 -2.22 -20.91 17.68
N LEU A 30 -1.82 -20.10 16.70
CA LEU A 30 -1.20 -18.80 16.95
C LEU A 30 -2.13 -17.83 17.69
N CYS A 31 -3.45 -17.98 17.55
CA CYS A 31 -4.41 -17.16 18.26
C CYS A 31 -4.65 -17.65 19.70
N GLU A 32 -4.76 -18.97 19.89
CA GLU A 32 -5.11 -19.58 21.17
C GLU A 32 -3.92 -19.69 22.14
N ALA A 33 -2.70 -19.88 21.62
CA ALA A 33 -1.52 -20.21 22.42
C ALA A 33 -0.62 -19.00 22.71
N LYS A 34 0.09 -19.04 23.85
CA LYS A 34 1.08 -18.04 24.28
C LYS A 34 2.44 -18.72 24.54
N GLY A 35 3.52 -17.94 24.47
CA GLY A 35 4.88 -18.40 24.74
C GLY A 35 5.37 -19.44 23.73
N PHE A 36 6.06 -20.46 24.21
CA PHE A 36 6.76 -21.48 23.42
C PHE A 36 5.89 -22.14 22.34
N ILE A 37 4.62 -22.43 22.62
CA ILE A 37 3.71 -23.07 21.66
C ILE A 37 3.41 -22.17 20.46
N ARG A 38 3.35 -20.85 20.67
CA ARG A 38 3.15 -19.86 19.61
C ARG A 38 4.39 -19.76 18.72
N GLU A 39 5.57 -19.77 19.32
CA GLU A 39 6.85 -19.73 18.61
C GLU A 39 7.05 -20.99 17.74
N ASP A 40 6.72 -22.16 18.28
CA ASP A 40 6.72 -23.43 17.53
C ASP A 40 5.74 -23.43 16.35
N ALA A 41 4.56 -22.84 16.51
CA ALA A 41 3.58 -22.69 15.42
C ALA A 41 4.06 -21.72 14.34
N GLU A 42 4.69 -20.63 14.74
CA GLU A 42 5.28 -19.68 13.80
C GLU A 42 6.46 -20.29 13.04
N LEU A 43 7.31 -21.07 13.72
CA LEU A 43 8.43 -21.78 13.12
C LEU A 43 7.95 -22.82 12.11
N ALA A 44 6.92 -23.60 12.44
CA ALA A 44 6.31 -24.56 11.52
C ALA A 44 5.74 -23.86 10.26
N LEU A 45 5.06 -22.72 10.43
CA LEU A 45 4.56 -21.93 9.30
C LEU A 45 5.70 -21.37 8.42
N ARG A 46 6.82 -20.95 9.03
CA ARG A 46 8.01 -20.50 8.27
C ARG A 46 8.59 -21.63 7.43
N HIS A 47 8.72 -22.82 7.98
CA HIS A 47 9.18 -24.00 7.23
C HIS A 47 8.20 -24.41 6.13
N MET A 48 6.89 -24.31 6.39
CA MET A 48 5.87 -24.55 5.35
C MET A 48 6.05 -23.56 4.19
N VAL A 49 6.15 -22.26 4.45
CA VAL A 49 6.33 -21.23 3.42
C VAL A 49 7.60 -21.42 2.62
N ALA A 50 8.69 -21.85 3.26
CA ALA A 50 9.98 -22.07 2.61
C ALA A 50 10.01 -23.30 1.68
N ASN A 51 9.20 -24.33 1.97
CA ASN A 51 9.29 -25.63 1.29
C ASN A 51 8.09 -25.95 0.39
N VAL A 52 6.99 -25.19 0.48
CA VAL A 52 5.78 -25.35 -0.33
C VAL A 52 5.76 -24.38 -1.50
N SER A 53 5.05 -24.74 -2.58
CA SER A 53 4.87 -23.86 -3.74
C SER A 53 4.33 -22.48 -3.34
N PRO A 54 4.92 -21.37 -3.85
CA PRO A 54 4.54 -20.02 -3.44
C PRO A 54 3.07 -19.68 -3.64
N SER A 55 2.47 -20.20 -4.71
CA SER A 55 1.05 -20.01 -5.01
C SER A 55 0.13 -20.62 -3.95
N ARG A 56 0.46 -21.82 -3.45
CA ARG A 56 -0.33 -22.49 -2.40
C ARG A 56 -0.08 -21.90 -1.03
N SER A 57 1.18 -21.62 -0.68
CA SER A 57 1.54 -20.90 0.55
C SER A 57 0.78 -19.58 0.64
N LEU A 58 0.78 -18.80 -0.45
CA LEU A 58 0.02 -17.56 -0.55
C LEU A 58 -1.48 -17.77 -0.37
N THR A 59 -2.05 -18.76 -1.06
CA THR A 59 -3.49 -19.02 -1.01
C THR A 59 -3.93 -19.44 0.40
N ALA A 60 -3.18 -20.34 1.03
CA ALA A 60 -3.47 -20.83 2.37
C ALA A 60 -3.38 -19.71 3.43
N LEU A 61 -2.32 -18.89 3.35
CA LEU A 61 -2.13 -17.73 4.22
C LEU A 61 -3.18 -16.64 3.97
N SER A 62 -3.52 -16.37 2.71
CA SER A 62 -4.48 -15.33 2.35
C SER A 62 -5.91 -15.70 2.75
N ASN A 63 -6.33 -16.95 2.54
CA ASN A 63 -7.69 -17.38 2.86
C ASN A 63 -7.96 -17.37 4.37
N THR A 64 -6.92 -17.65 5.16
CA THR A 64 -7.09 -17.88 6.60
C THR A 64 -6.55 -16.74 7.47
N GLY A 65 -5.37 -16.24 7.15
CA GLY A 65 -4.63 -15.30 7.99
C GLY A 65 -5.08 -13.85 7.81
N VAL A 66 -5.32 -13.42 6.56
CA VAL A 66 -5.62 -12.03 6.23
C VAL A 66 -6.94 -11.54 6.81
N ARG A 67 -7.96 -12.40 6.90
CA ARG A 67 -9.29 -12.04 7.44
C ARG A 67 -9.49 -12.47 8.90
N SER A 68 -8.42 -12.90 9.56
CA SER A 68 -8.51 -13.34 10.95
C SER A 68 -8.86 -12.17 11.87
N ARG A 69 -9.77 -12.38 12.83
CA ARG A 69 -10.07 -11.40 13.90
C ARG A 69 -8.92 -11.27 14.91
N CYS A 70 -7.92 -12.14 14.82
CA CYS A 70 -6.82 -12.22 15.77
C CYS A 70 -5.61 -11.45 15.25
N THR A 71 -5.23 -10.38 15.95
CA THR A 71 -4.15 -9.46 15.54
C THR A 71 -2.80 -10.16 15.41
N ALA A 72 -2.49 -11.07 16.34
CA ALA A 72 -1.28 -11.90 16.28
C ALA A 72 -1.21 -12.75 14.99
N VAL A 73 -2.34 -13.32 14.57
CA VAL A 73 -2.44 -14.12 13.35
C VAL A 73 -2.21 -13.25 12.11
N ARG A 74 -2.80 -12.06 12.07
CA ARG A 74 -2.60 -11.11 10.96
C ARG A 74 -1.14 -10.65 10.86
N LYS A 75 -0.53 -10.30 12.00
CA LYS A 75 0.90 -9.92 12.07
C LYS A 75 1.82 -11.04 11.56
N SER A 76 1.64 -12.26 12.08
CA SER A 76 2.42 -13.42 11.60
C SER A 76 2.17 -13.71 10.13
N THR A 77 0.93 -13.53 9.65
CA THR A 77 0.60 -13.68 8.22
C THR A 77 1.35 -12.66 7.36
N ALA A 78 1.43 -11.40 7.78
CA ALA A 78 2.20 -10.37 7.08
C ALA A 78 3.69 -10.69 7.02
N GLN A 79 4.28 -11.13 8.15
CA GLN A 79 5.68 -11.54 8.20
C GLN A 79 5.98 -12.75 7.30
N LEU A 80 5.06 -13.73 7.26
CA LEU A 80 5.19 -14.91 6.40
C LEU A 80 5.07 -14.55 4.92
N LEU A 81 4.20 -13.60 4.55
CA LEU A 81 4.10 -13.08 3.19
C LEU A 81 5.36 -12.30 2.78
N GLY A 82 5.96 -11.54 3.69
CA GLY A 82 7.26 -10.88 3.47
C GLY A 82 8.36 -11.89 3.16
N LYS A 83 8.48 -12.95 3.97
CA LYS A 83 9.43 -14.06 3.72
C LYS A 83 9.17 -14.80 2.41
N LEU A 84 7.90 -14.94 2.01
CA LEU A 84 7.55 -15.52 0.72
C LEU A 84 8.07 -14.64 -0.44
N VAL A 85 8.03 -13.31 -0.28
CA VAL A 85 8.57 -12.37 -1.27
C VAL A 85 10.08 -12.44 -1.34
N GLU A 86 10.76 -12.53 -0.20
CA GLU A 86 12.22 -12.69 -0.14
C GLU A 86 12.67 -14.00 -0.83
N ALA A 87 11.96 -15.11 -0.58
CA ALA A 87 12.31 -16.42 -1.12
C ALA A 87 12.06 -16.55 -2.64
N VAL A 88 11.03 -15.88 -3.16
CA VAL A 88 10.59 -16.03 -4.56
C VAL A 88 11.08 -14.89 -5.45
N GLY A 89 11.36 -13.73 -4.86
CA GLY A 89 11.56 -12.48 -5.56
C GLY A 89 10.21 -11.85 -5.95
N SER A 90 10.07 -10.56 -5.65
CA SER A 90 8.85 -9.79 -5.93
C SER A 90 8.50 -9.75 -7.41
N SER A 91 9.52 -9.71 -8.27
CA SER A 91 9.36 -9.73 -9.72
C SER A 91 8.65 -11.00 -10.21
N ARG A 92 8.91 -12.17 -9.62
CA ARG A 92 8.31 -13.46 -10.03
C ARG A 92 6.91 -13.68 -9.46
N LEU A 93 6.63 -13.22 -8.25
CA LEU A 93 5.28 -13.25 -7.67
C LEU A 93 4.32 -12.33 -8.44
N LEU A 94 4.84 -11.21 -8.94
CA LEU A 94 4.05 -10.22 -9.67
C LEU A 94 3.99 -10.49 -11.18
N SER A 95 5.04 -11.05 -11.78
CA SER A 95 5.04 -11.54 -13.17
C SER A 95 4.44 -12.94 -13.34
N GLY A 96 4.00 -13.55 -12.24
CA GLY A 96 3.45 -14.90 -12.20
C GLY A 96 2.05 -15.01 -12.80
N ARG A 97 1.38 -16.15 -12.56
CA ARG A 97 -0.01 -16.35 -13.00
C ARG A 97 -0.92 -15.29 -12.36
N ARG A 98 -1.80 -14.72 -13.18
CA ARG A 98 -2.82 -13.69 -12.89
C ARG A 98 -3.44 -13.77 -11.49
N GLU A 99 -3.79 -14.98 -11.04
CA GLU A 99 -4.45 -15.23 -9.75
C GLU A 99 -3.53 -15.07 -8.52
N VAL A 100 -2.24 -15.37 -8.66
CA VAL A 100 -1.26 -15.32 -7.57
C VAL A 100 -0.91 -13.87 -7.25
N THR A 101 -0.67 -13.05 -8.29
CA THR A 101 -0.43 -11.62 -8.17
C THR A 101 -1.61 -10.91 -7.50
N ASP A 102 -2.84 -11.18 -7.95
CA ASP A 102 -4.05 -10.53 -7.44
C ASP A 102 -4.30 -10.90 -5.97
N ARG A 103 -4.10 -12.17 -5.57
CA ARG A 103 -4.20 -12.60 -4.16
C ARG A 103 -3.11 -11.98 -3.30
N PHE A 104 -1.88 -11.90 -3.80
CA PHE A 104 -0.76 -11.35 -3.06
C PHE A 104 -1.00 -9.88 -2.73
N ILE A 105 -1.42 -9.10 -3.73
CA ILE A 105 -1.73 -7.68 -3.56
C ILE A 105 -2.91 -7.50 -2.60
N HIS A 106 -4.00 -8.26 -2.79
CA HIS A 106 -5.14 -8.21 -1.87
C HIS A 106 -4.72 -8.53 -0.42
N ALA A 107 -3.90 -9.57 -0.22
CA ALA A 107 -3.42 -9.97 1.10
C ALA A 107 -2.57 -8.87 1.76
N VAL A 108 -1.59 -8.34 1.04
CA VAL A 108 -0.72 -7.25 1.54
C VAL A 108 -1.53 -5.99 1.83
N SER A 109 -2.47 -5.63 0.96
CA SER A 109 -3.33 -4.47 1.15
C SER A 109 -4.22 -4.60 2.37
N CYS A 110 -4.91 -5.74 2.56
CA CYS A 110 -5.71 -5.97 3.76
C CYS A 110 -4.86 -5.92 5.05
N LEU A 111 -3.66 -6.51 5.03
CA LEU A 111 -2.77 -6.52 6.19
C LEU A 111 -2.14 -5.13 6.47
N ALA A 112 -1.87 -4.34 5.43
CA ALA A 112 -1.43 -2.96 5.56
C ALA A 112 -2.52 -2.07 6.17
N LEU A 113 -3.79 -2.28 5.77
CA LEU A 113 -4.95 -1.62 6.37
C LEU A 113 -5.09 -1.97 7.85
N ASP A 114 -4.97 -3.25 8.20
CA ASP A 114 -5.06 -3.70 9.60
C ASP A 114 -3.91 -3.16 10.46
N SER A 115 -2.69 -3.11 9.92
CA SER A 115 -1.53 -2.54 10.64
C SER A 115 -1.70 -1.03 10.88
N ALA A 116 -2.28 -0.31 9.93
CA ALA A 116 -2.56 1.11 10.04
C ALA A 116 -3.67 1.44 11.07
N LEU A 117 -4.69 0.58 11.18
CA LEU A 117 -5.74 0.69 12.21
C LEU A 117 -5.19 0.42 13.61
N GLU A 118 -4.28 -0.54 13.77
CA GLU A 118 -3.63 -0.82 15.06
C GLU A 118 -2.72 0.33 15.53
N VAL A 119 -2.11 1.10 14.60
CA VAL A 119 -1.36 2.34 14.91
C VAL A 119 -2.28 3.46 15.45
N SER A 120 -3.57 3.44 15.11
CA SER A 120 -4.55 4.38 15.68
C SER A 120 -4.94 4.04 17.12
N GLU A 121 -4.90 2.77 17.51
CA GLU A 121 -5.30 2.31 18.84
C GLU A 121 -4.12 2.17 19.83
N ARG A 122 -2.88 2.00 19.34
CA ARG A 122 -1.68 1.89 20.19
C ARG A 122 -0.62 2.87 19.73
N ARG A 123 -0.22 3.78 20.63
CA ARG A 123 0.79 4.84 20.45
C ARG A 123 2.23 4.34 20.16
N ASP A 124 2.42 3.12 19.66
CA ASP A 124 3.73 2.53 19.35
C ASP A 124 3.93 2.45 17.83
N LYS A 125 4.25 3.60 17.23
CA LYS A 125 4.53 3.76 15.79
C LYS A 125 5.74 2.94 15.31
N THR A 126 6.55 2.40 16.22
CA THR A 126 7.84 1.75 15.96
C THR A 126 7.76 0.31 15.43
N SER A 127 6.66 -0.42 15.68
CA SER A 127 6.58 -1.85 15.30
C SER A 127 5.90 -2.13 13.95
N ALA A 128 5.14 -1.18 13.40
CA ALA A 128 4.61 -1.22 12.03
C ALA A 128 5.66 -0.75 11.01
N PHE A 129 6.64 0.04 11.47
CA PHE A 129 7.78 0.53 10.67
C PHE A 129 8.57 -0.63 10.03
N ALA A 130 8.83 -1.71 10.77
CA ALA A 130 9.62 -2.84 10.28
C ALA A 130 8.97 -3.67 9.14
N CYS A 131 7.65 -3.56 8.92
CA CYS A 131 6.99 -4.19 7.75
C CYS A 131 6.87 -3.26 6.54
N CYS A 132 6.99 -1.93 6.74
CA CYS A 132 6.90 -0.91 5.70
C CYS A 132 8.26 -0.31 5.28
N GLU A 133 9.33 -0.56 6.06
CA GLU A 133 10.70 -0.10 5.77
C GLU A 133 11.30 -0.72 4.52
N ASP A 134 10.78 -1.86 4.08
CA ASP A 134 11.10 -2.36 2.74
C ASP A 134 10.36 -1.47 1.73
N GLY A 135 11.03 -0.42 1.25
CA GLY A 135 10.55 0.46 0.16
C GLY A 135 10.06 -0.27 -1.11
N LEU A 136 10.23 -1.59 -1.14
CA LEU A 136 9.56 -2.58 -1.98
C LEU A 136 8.02 -2.50 -1.93
N THR A 137 7.35 -2.53 -0.78
CA THR A 137 5.86 -2.55 -0.73
C THR A 137 5.26 -1.26 -1.27
N LEU A 138 5.90 -0.13 -1.03
CA LEU A 138 5.47 1.19 -1.50
C LEU A 138 5.73 1.43 -2.99
N SER A 139 6.92 1.09 -3.46
CA SER A 139 7.25 1.20 -4.88
C SER A 139 6.38 0.27 -5.73
N HIS A 140 6.01 -0.90 -5.19
CA HIS A 140 5.11 -1.85 -5.83
C HIS A 140 3.65 -1.41 -5.78
N ALA A 141 3.12 -0.98 -4.62
CA ALA A 141 1.76 -0.43 -4.56
C ALA A 141 1.59 0.73 -5.56
N ARG A 142 2.62 1.56 -5.72
CA ARG A 142 2.65 2.62 -6.73
C ARG A 142 2.64 2.10 -8.18
N SER A 143 3.40 1.06 -8.51
CA SER A 143 3.39 0.51 -9.88
C SER A 143 2.01 -0.07 -10.23
N GLU A 144 1.32 -0.66 -9.26
CA GLU A 144 0.01 -1.29 -9.44
C GLU A 144 -1.14 -0.29 -9.62
N VAL A 145 -0.97 0.99 -9.29
CA VAL A 145 -1.96 2.04 -9.60
C VAL A 145 -2.29 2.04 -11.11
N LYS A 146 -1.28 1.80 -11.96
CA LYS A 146 -1.44 1.77 -13.43
C LYS A 146 -1.96 0.43 -13.96
N ASN A 147 -2.25 -0.54 -13.09
CA ASN A 147 -2.73 -1.85 -13.51
C ASN A 147 -4.08 -1.73 -14.25
N LEU A 148 -4.23 -2.47 -15.35
CA LEU A 148 -5.45 -2.51 -16.17
C LEU A 148 -6.61 -3.22 -15.45
N ARG A 149 -6.32 -4.03 -14.42
CA ARG A 149 -7.34 -4.68 -13.61
C ARG A 149 -7.86 -3.69 -12.59
N SER A 150 -9.15 -3.37 -12.68
CA SER A 150 -9.83 -2.43 -11.80
C SER A 150 -9.69 -2.82 -10.32
N ALA A 151 -9.87 -4.08 -9.97
CA ALA A 151 -9.73 -4.55 -8.59
C ALA A 151 -8.31 -4.29 -8.03
N VAL A 152 -7.27 -4.65 -8.78
CA VAL A 152 -5.86 -4.48 -8.37
C VAL A 152 -5.51 -3.02 -8.21
N SER A 153 -5.87 -2.21 -9.20
CA SER A 153 -5.62 -0.77 -9.18
C SER A 153 -6.35 -0.09 -8.02
N ARG A 154 -7.61 -0.44 -7.76
CA ARG A 154 -8.39 0.09 -6.63
C ARG A 154 -7.78 -0.28 -5.29
N THR A 155 -7.43 -1.56 -5.11
CA THR A 155 -6.79 -2.03 -3.89
C THR A 155 -5.46 -1.31 -3.65
N ALA A 156 -4.64 -1.10 -4.68
CA ALA A 156 -3.41 -0.32 -4.57
C ALA A 156 -3.66 1.15 -4.17
N MET A 157 -4.66 1.81 -4.77
CA MET A 157 -5.02 3.19 -4.45
C MET A 157 -5.53 3.33 -3.01
N VAL A 158 -6.39 2.42 -2.56
CA VAL A 158 -6.87 2.37 -1.17
C VAL A 158 -5.70 2.18 -0.22
N THR A 159 -4.79 1.25 -0.48
CA THR A 159 -3.59 1.05 0.35
C THR A 159 -2.74 2.32 0.43
N LEU A 160 -2.48 2.99 -0.70
CA LEU A 160 -1.73 4.24 -0.71
C LEU A 160 -2.44 5.34 0.11
N ALA A 161 -3.77 5.46 -0.02
CA ALA A 161 -4.55 6.43 0.75
C ALA A 161 -4.36 6.25 2.26
N TYR A 162 -4.46 5.00 2.73
CA TYR A 162 -4.26 4.66 4.13
C TYR A 162 -2.81 4.89 4.57
N LEU A 163 -1.82 4.47 3.79
CA LEU A 163 -0.41 4.69 4.13
C LEU A 163 -0.11 6.19 4.28
N TYR A 164 -0.63 7.05 3.41
CA TYR A 164 -0.48 8.49 3.59
C TYR A 164 -1.21 9.02 4.81
N ALA A 165 -2.41 8.51 5.13
CA ALA A 165 -3.15 8.92 6.32
C ALA A 165 -2.41 8.64 7.63
N HIS A 166 -1.61 7.56 7.69
CA HIS A 166 -0.99 7.10 8.92
C HIS A 166 0.52 7.36 9.03
N LEU A 167 1.25 7.30 7.91
CA LEU A 167 2.70 7.56 7.87
C LEU A 167 3.00 9.04 7.59
N GLY A 168 2.13 9.75 6.86
CA GLY A 168 2.26 11.17 6.59
C GLY A 168 3.65 11.56 6.05
N ARG A 169 4.38 12.40 6.80
CA ARG A 169 5.68 12.96 6.38
C ARG A 169 6.78 11.93 6.15
N ASP A 170 6.70 10.75 6.76
CA ASP A 170 7.67 9.67 6.54
C ASP A 170 7.62 9.18 5.08
N MET A 171 6.52 9.47 4.38
CA MET A 171 6.30 9.15 2.97
C MET A 171 6.76 10.24 1.99
N ASP A 172 7.35 11.35 2.46
CA ASP A 172 7.72 12.51 1.64
C ASP A 172 8.58 12.13 0.41
N ALA A 173 9.45 11.13 0.55
CA ALA A 173 10.31 10.63 -0.55
C ALA A 173 9.52 9.99 -1.71
N GLN A 174 8.31 9.47 -1.42
CA GLN A 174 7.49 8.75 -2.40
C GLN A 174 6.40 9.60 -3.04
N VAL A 175 6.18 10.83 -2.54
CA VAL A 175 5.09 11.73 -2.96
C VAL A 175 5.13 11.99 -4.46
N GLU A 176 6.29 12.32 -5.04
CA GLU A 176 6.38 12.69 -6.45
C GLU A 176 5.99 11.52 -7.38
N GLY A 177 6.53 10.34 -7.14
CA GLY A 177 6.19 9.17 -7.93
C GLY A 177 4.71 8.79 -7.76
N THR A 178 4.18 8.91 -6.55
CA THR A 178 2.79 8.53 -6.25
C THR A 178 1.80 9.51 -6.88
N ALA A 179 2.06 10.82 -6.77
CA ALA A 179 1.27 11.86 -7.44
C ALA A 179 1.22 11.61 -8.95
N ARG A 180 2.37 11.31 -9.57
CA ARG A 180 2.45 11.00 -11.00
C ARG A 180 1.59 9.78 -11.38
N ALA A 181 1.67 8.70 -10.60
CA ALA A 181 0.91 7.48 -10.88
C ALA A 181 -0.60 7.69 -10.72
N LEU A 182 -1.03 8.36 -9.64
CA LEU A 182 -2.45 8.63 -9.36
C LEU A 182 -3.03 9.64 -10.35
N LEU A 183 -2.33 10.72 -10.67
CA LEU A 183 -2.79 11.71 -11.66
C LEU A 183 -2.87 11.12 -13.06
N GLN A 184 -1.94 10.26 -13.45
CA GLN A 184 -2.07 9.51 -14.71
C GLN A 184 -3.34 8.64 -14.68
N LYS A 185 -3.59 7.94 -13.56
CA LYS A 185 -4.77 7.10 -13.42
C LYS A 185 -6.08 7.89 -13.50
N LEU A 186 -6.11 9.12 -12.97
CA LEU A 186 -7.27 10.02 -13.09
C LEU A 186 -7.63 10.35 -14.55
N CYS A 187 -6.64 10.36 -15.44
CA CYS A 187 -6.88 10.61 -16.85
C CYS A 187 -7.46 9.40 -17.57
N GLU A 188 -6.96 8.21 -17.22
CA GLU A 188 -7.32 6.95 -17.88
C GLU A 188 -8.65 6.37 -17.34
N ALA A 189 -8.91 6.54 -16.05
CA ALA A 189 -10.02 5.89 -15.35
C ALA A 189 -11.31 6.75 -15.32
N LYS A 190 -12.45 6.08 -15.14
CA LYS A 190 -13.78 6.70 -15.01
C LYS A 190 -14.54 6.11 -13.82
N GLY A 191 -15.56 6.84 -13.36
CA GLY A 191 -16.42 6.43 -12.23
C GLY A 191 -15.63 6.15 -10.95
N PHE A 192 -15.99 5.07 -10.25
CA PHE A 192 -15.43 4.68 -8.95
C PHE A 192 -13.90 4.57 -8.91
N ILE A 193 -13.25 4.16 -10.01
CA ILE A 193 -11.78 4.05 -10.04
C ILE A 193 -11.14 5.45 -9.98
N ARG A 194 -11.76 6.44 -10.65
CA ARG A 194 -11.29 7.83 -10.60
C ARG A 194 -11.49 8.40 -9.19
N GLU A 195 -12.62 8.10 -8.56
CA GLU A 195 -12.91 8.52 -7.18
C GLU A 195 -11.89 7.96 -6.18
N ASP A 196 -11.51 6.68 -6.31
CA ASP A 196 -10.48 6.06 -5.46
C ASP A 196 -9.10 6.71 -5.67
N ALA A 197 -8.75 7.08 -6.92
CA ALA A 197 -7.51 7.82 -7.21
C ALA A 197 -7.52 9.23 -6.61
N GLU A 198 -8.65 9.95 -6.70
CA GLU A 198 -8.81 11.27 -6.08
C GLU A 198 -8.74 11.19 -4.56
N LEU A 199 -9.35 10.17 -3.96
CA LEU A 199 -9.32 9.94 -2.52
C LEU A 199 -7.87 9.72 -2.04
N ALA A 200 -7.10 8.88 -2.74
CA ALA A 200 -5.69 8.66 -2.42
C ALA A 200 -4.85 9.95 -2.52
N LEU A 201 -5.07 10.76 -3.56
CA LEU A 201 -4.40 12.06 -3.70
C LEU A 201 -4.78 13.04 -2.59
N ARG A 202 -6.04 13.05 -2.14
CA ARG A 202 -6.48 13.90 -1.02
C ARG A 202 -5.80 13.50 0.28
N HIS A 203 -5.71 12.20 0.58
CA HIS A 203 -5.01 11.71 1.77
C HIS A 203 -3.51 12.03 1.70
N MET A 204 -2.88 11.90 0.54
CA MET A 204 -1.49 12.32 0.34
C MET A 204 -1.31 13.80 0.69
N VAL A 205 -2.07 14.69 0.05
CA VAL A 205 -1.92 16.15 0.23
C VAL A 205 -2.18 16.59 1.68
N ALA A 206 -3.13 15.96 2.36
CA ALA A 206 -3.50 16.32 3.73
C ALA A 206 -2.44 15.95 4.78
N ASN A 207 -1.60 14.93 4.54
CA ASN A 207 -0.76 14.33 5.58
C ASN A 207 0.76 14.47 5.35
N VAL A 208 1.21 14.75 4.12
CA VAL A 208 2.64 14.92 3.79
C VAL A 208 3.08 16.38 3.89
N SER A 209 4.38 16.66 3.74
CA SER A 209 4.88 18.03 3.79
C SER A 209 4.28 18.92 2.68
N PRO A 210 3.74 20.11 2.99
CA PRO A 210 3.09 20.96 1.99
C PRO A 210 3.99 21.38 0.83
N SER A 211 5.28 21.62 1.10
CA SER A 211 6.26 21.94 0.05
C SER A 211 6.47 20.77 -0.92
N ARG A 212 6.41 19.52 -0.43
CA ARG A 212 6.52 18.30 -1.24
C ARG A 212 5.26 18.07 -2.06
N SER A 213 4.09 18.17 -1.45
CA SER A 213 2.79 18.11 -2.14
C SER A 213 2.70 19.13 -3.27
N LEU A 214 3.00 20.40 -2.97
CA LEU A 214 2.98 21.48 -3.95
C LEU A 214 3.91 21.16 -5.13
N THR A 215 5.15 20.78 -4.83
CA THR A 215 6.14 20.50 -5.88
C THR A 215 5.72 19.34 -6.77
N ALA A 216 5.23 18.25 -6.17
CA ALA A 216 4.74 17.10 -6.93
C ALA A 216 3.56 17.48 -7.83
N LEU A 217 2.52 18.12 -7.27
CA LEU A 217 1.32 18.54 -8.00
C LEU A 217 1.63 19.54 -9.10
N SER A 218 2.49 20.52 -8.85
CA SER A 218 2.90 21.51 -9.86
C SER A 218 3.64 20.85 -11.03
N ASN A 219 4.55 19.91 -10.75
CA ASN A 219 5.35 19.25 -11.77
C ASN A 219 4.51 18.33 -12.66
N THR A 220 3.53 17.61 -12.10
CA THR A 220 2.77 16.58 -12.83
C THR A 220 1.39 17.05 -13.30
N GLY A 221 0.77 17.97 -12.60
CA GLY A 221 -0.66 18.27 -12.73
C GLY A 221 -0.98 19.50 -13.57
N VAL A 222 -0.25 20.61 -13.36
CA VAL A 222 -0.60 21.94 -13.90
C VAL A 222 -0.59 21.98 -15.43
N ARG A 223 0.39 21.32 -16.06
CA ARG A 223 0.55 21.28 -17.53
C ARG A 223 0.07 19.98 -18.16
N SER A 224 -0.77 19.22 -17.46
CA SER A 224 -1.30 17.98 -18.02
C SER A 224 -2.21 18.25 -19.21
N ARG A 225 -2.11 17.42 -20.27
CA ARG A 225 -3.05 17.47 -21.40
C ARG A 225 -4.47 17.07 -20.99
N CYS A 226 -4.62 16.43 -19.84
CA CYS A 226 -5.88 15.90 -19.36
C CYS A 226 -6.61 16.90 -18.46
N THR A 227 -7.80 17.37 -18.88
CA THR A 227 -8.58 18.36 -18.12
C THR A 227 -8.94 17.86 -16.71
N ALA A 228 -9.28 16.58 -16.55
CA ALA A 228 -9.57 15.99 -15.24
C ALA A 228 -8.37 16.08 -14.28
N VAL A 229 -7.15 15.92 -14.80
CA VAL A 229 -5.92 16.05 -14.00
C VAL A 229 -5.70 17.49 -13.60
N ARG A 230 -5.85 18.45 -14.52
CA ARG A 230 -5.71 19.88 -14.20
C ARG A 230 -6.74 20.34 -13.18
N LYS A 231 -8.01 19.91 -13.33
CA LYS A 231 -9.09 20.14 -12.36
C LYS A 231 -8.77 19.58 -10.98
N SER A 232 -8.37 18.30 -10.90
CA SER A 232 -8.01 17.68 -9.63
C SER A 232 -6.81 18.38 -8.99
N THR A 233 -5.83 18.80 -9.81
CA THR A 233 -4.68 19.59 -9.34
C THR A 233 -5.11 20.92 -8.75
N ALA A 234 -6.00 21.66 -9.40
CA ALA A 234 -6.56 22.91 -8.86
C ALA A 234 -7.26 22.70 -7.51
N GLN A 235 -8.11 21.68 -7.42
CA GLN A 235 -8.81 21.34 -6.18
C GLN A 235 -7.85 20.94 -5.04
N LEU A 236 -6.82 20.14 -5.34
CA LEU A 236 -5.82 19.71 -4.35
C LEU A 236 -4.94 20.88 -3.89
N LEU A 237 -4.58 21.81 -4.79
CA LEU A 237 -3.88 23.04 -4.41
C LEU A 237 -4.76 23.93 -3.53
N GLY A 238 -6.06 24.04 -3.82
CA GLY A 238 -7.02 24.73 -2.94
C GLY A 238 -7.03 24.14 -1.52
N LYS A 239 -7.13 22.82 -1.40
CA LYS A 239 -7.06 22.13 -0.10
C LYS A 239 -5.73 22.33 0.63
N LEU A 240 -4.62 22.38 -0.12
CA LEU A 240 -3.31 22.65 0.45
C LEU A 240 -3.24 24.08 1.02
N VAL A 241 -3.84 25.05 0.34
CA VAL A 241 -3.96 26.44 0.83
C VAL A 241 -4.84 26.52 2.07
N GLU A 242 -5.98 25.83 2.09
CA GLU A 242 -6.85 25.74 3.26
C GLU A 242 -6.11 25.15 4.47
N ALA A 243 -5.32 24.09 4.27
CA ALA A 243 -4.58 23.42 5.35
C ALA A 243 -3.39 24.23 5.87
N VAL A 244 -2.66 24.95 5.00
CA VAL A 244 -1.45 25.69 5.39
C VAL A 244 -1.75 27.13 5.79
N GLY A 245 -2.74 27.75 5.15
CA GLY A 245 -3.00 29.18 5.14
C GLY A 245 -2.24 29.89 4.01
N SER A 246 -2.93 30.77 3.27
CA SER A 246 -2.36 31.56 2.17
C SER A 246 -1.20 32.45 2.64
N SER A 247 -1.32 33.07 3.81
CA SER A 247 -0.27 33.90 4.41
C SER A 247 1.04 33.14 4.61
N ARG A 248 0.99 31.87 5.03
CA ARG A 248 2.17 31.03 5.28
C ARG A 248 2.80 30.49 3.99
N LEU A 249 2.00 30.28 2.94
CA LEU A 249 2.52 29.91 1.62
C LEU A 249 3.20 31.10 0.93
N LEU A 250 2.69 32.30 1.12
CA LEU A 250 3.21 33.52 0.50
C LEU A 250 4.36 34.16 1.29
N SER A 251 4.47 33.89 2.60
CA SER A 251 5.60 34.30 3.44
C SER A 251 6.68 33.22 3.60
N GLY A 252 6.54 32.10 2.89
CA GLY A 252 7.46 30.97 2.93
C GLY A 252 8.77 31.23 2.19
N ARG A 253 9.53 30.16 1.93
CA ARG A 253 10.72 30.24 1.07
C ARG A 253 10.31 30.68 -0.34
N ARG A 254 11.08 31.60 -0.92
CA ARG A 254 10.82 32.21 -2.24
C ARG A 254 10.50 31.17 -3.30
N GLU A 255 11.21 30.04 -3.34
CA GLU A 255 10.99 29.00 -4.35
C GLU A 255 9.61 28.33 -4.24
N VAL A 256 9.09 28.18 -3.03
CA VAL A 256 7.77 27.59 -2.76
C VAL A 256 6.68 28.57 -3.17
N THR A 257 6.86 29.85 -2.83
CA THR A 257 5.94 30.94 -3.18
C THR A 257 5.87 31.15 -4.70
N ASP A 258 7.01 31.25 -5.38
CA ASP A 258 7.08 31.42 -6.84
C ASP A 258 6.40 30.26 -7.57
N ARG A 259 6.64 29.02 -7.10
CA ARG A 259 6.00 27.83 -7.66
C ARG A 259 4.49 27.83 -7.45
N PHE A 260 4.04 28.22 -6.26
CA PHE A 260 2.61 28.31 -5.95
C PHE A 260 1.91 29.35 -6.83
N ILE A 261 2.47 30.56 -6.92
CA ILE A 261 1.94 31.63 -7.78
C ILE A 261 1.87 31.16 -9.22
N HIS A 262 2.97 30.61 -9.76
CA HIS A 262 2.98 30.08 -11.13
C HIS A 262 1.89 29.02 -11.34
N ALA A 263 1.76 28.06 -10.43
CA ALA A 263 0.76 27.00 -10.54
C ALA A 263 -0.68 27.54 -10.56
N VAL A 264 -1.01 28.45 -9.65
CA VAL A 264 -2.34 29.06 -9.58
C VAL A 264 -2.61 29.94 -10.80
N SER A 265 -1.64 30.74 -11.25
CA SER A 265 -1.79 31.57 -12.46
C SER A 265 -2.06 30.71 -13.70
N CYS A 266 -1.37 29.59 -13.87
CA CYS A 266 -1.63 28.68 -14.98
C CYS A 266 -3.05 28.08 -14.94
N LEU A 267 -3.53 27.70 -13.75
CA LEU A 267 -4.85 27.07 -13.59
C LEU A 267 -6.00 28.09 -13.67
N ALA A 268 -5.82 29.29 -13.14
CA ALA A 268 -6.80 30.38 -13.24
C ALA A 268 -6.99 30.88 -14.68
N LEU A 269 -5.97 30.72 -15.53
CA LEU A 269 -6.00 31.04 -16.95
C LEU A 269 -6.25 29.80 -17.84
N ASP A 270 -6.72 28.69 -17.26
CA ASP A 270 -6.96 27.46 -18.02
C ASP A 270 -8.06 27.65 -19.07
N SER A 271 -7.91 26.98 -20.21
CA SER A 271 -8.92 27.01 -21.27
C SER A 271 -10.25 26.37 -20.85
N ALA A 272 -10.23 25.43 -19.90
CA ALA A 272 -11.43 24.76 -19.42
C ALA A 272 -12.05 25.51 -18.23
N LEU A 273 -13.34 25.83 -18.33
CA LEU A 273 -14.08 26.52 -17.26
C LEU A 273 -14.08 25.74 -15.93
N GLU A 274 -14.07 24.41 -15.96
CA GLU A 274 -14.07 23.60 -14.75
C GLU A 274 -12.72 23.54 -14.01
N VAL A 275 -11.66 24.04 -14.63
CA VAL A 275 -10.31 24.12 -14.04
C VAL A 275 -10.04 25.50 -13.46
N ARG A 276 -10.57 26.55 -14.11
CA ARG A 276 -10.53 27.94 -13.64
C ARG A 276 -11.31 28.09 -12.34
#